data_AF-A0A9P3E669-F1
#
_entry.id   AF-A0A9P3E669-F1
#
_cell.length_a   1.000
_cell.length_b   1.000
_cell.length_c   1.000
_cell.angle_alpha   90.00
_cell.angle_beta   90.00
_cell.angle_gamma   90.00
#
_symmetry.space_group_name_H-M   'P 1'
#
loop_
_entity.id
_entity.type
_entity.pdbx_description
1 polymer ?
#
loop_
_entity_poly.entity_id
_entity_poly.type
_entity_poly.pdbx_seq_one_letter_code
_entity_poly.pdbx_strand_id
1 'polypeptide(L)'
;MTARVLLPTLRPLRGNPQRFNHPFLTLATTRHSSTSSASSPTHPCPSCGTPVPLASSPCPSCSTILPIPSGLSHHSILSLSTPIPRGTETSKSGLPSEFDVPAELSTLPAHGYDLDARDLRQRMLGRQRELHPDKFASRGDRVVQMARELSGRVNKAYDVLGNPLKRAEYILSVHGLRSEETDSLTDPTLLAEILEAREELEEAASHDEVDDIRKANHEKVEETIAAIKAAFSSEPPDFEGARTLAIQLKYWLGLEAAAKEWTPK
;
A
#
# COMPACT_ATOMS: atom_id res chain seq x y z
N MET A 1 -3.07 28.48 -71.88
CA MET A 1 -1.66 28.16 -71.56
C MET A 1 -1.64 26.96 -70.66
N THR A 2 -1.49 25.78 -71.25
CA THR A 2 -1.60 24.45 -70.61
C THR A 2 -0.20 23.95 -70.22
N ALA A 3 0.09 23.86 -68.92
CA ALA A 3 1.35 23.31 -68.42
C ALA A 3 1.18 21.81 -68.12
N ARG A 4 1.89 20.99 -68.91
CA ARG A 4 1.94 19.53 -68.87
C ARG A 4 3.23 19.13 -68.14
N VAL A 5 3.14 18.63 -66.92
CA VAL A 5 4.31 18.16 -66.14
C VAL A 5 4.42 16.65 -66.29
N LEU A 6 5.52 16.20 -66.92
CA LEU A 6 5.91 14.81 -67.11
C LEU A 6 6.65 14.28 -65.86
N LEU A 7 6.23 13.12 -65.35
CA LEU A 7 7.01 12.30 -64.41
C LEU A 7 8.13 11.56 -65.14
N PRO A 8 9.34 11.44 -64.57
CA PRO A 8 10.34 10.48 -65.01
C PRO A 8 10.32 9.19 -64.18
N THR A 9 10.35 8.08 -64.90
CA THR A 9 10.37 6.68 -64.45
C THR A 9 11.73 6.25 -63.90
N LEU A 10 11.68 5.38 -62.87
CA LEU A 10 12.79 4.72 -62.19
C LEU A 10 13.58 3.76 -63.10
N ARG A 11 14.90 3.65 -62.86
CA ARG A 11 15.78 2.60 -63.42
C ARG A 11 16.55 1.92 -62.27
N PRO A 12 16.68 0.58 -62.25
CA PRO A 12 17.22 -0.13 -61.09
C PRO A 12 18.74 -0.33 -61.19
N LEU A 13 19.44 -0.25 -60.06
CA LEU A 13 20.84 -0.69 -59.94
C LEU A 13 20.91 -1.97 -59.12
N ARG A 14 21.40 -3.03 -59.76
CA ARG A 14 21.91 -4.26 -59.14
C ARG A 14 23.31 -4.00 -58.58
N GLY A 15 23.56 -4.44 -57.33
CA GLY A 15 24.88 -4.52 -56.73
C GLY A 15 24.86 -5.51 -55.56
N ASN A 16 25.71 -6.54 -55.64
CA ASN A 16 25.76 -7.78 -54.86
C ASN A 16 26.33 -7.59 -53.43
N PRO A 17 26.17 -8.55 -52.49
CA PRO A 17 26.31 -8.36 -51.05
C PRO A 17 27.76 -8.50 -50.58
N GLN A 18 28.17 -7.60 -49.68
CA GLN A 18 29.39 -7.75 -48.90
C GLN A 18 29.03 -8.30 -47.53
N ARG A 19 29.58 -9.48 -47.23
CA ARG A 19 29.54 -10.15 -45.93
C ARG A 19 30.32 -9.31 -44.92
N PHE A 20 29.69 -8.92 -43.82
CA PHE A 20 30.39 -8.44 -42.64
C PHE A 20 30.14 -9.39 -41.48
N ASN A 21 31.25 -9.97 -40.99
CA ASN A 21 31.34 -10.84 -39.83
C ASN A 21 30.84 -10.12 -38.57
N HIS A 22 29.92 -10.76 -37.85
CA HIS A 22 29.58 -10.42 -36.47
C HIS A 22 30.75 -10.77 -35.53
N PRO A 23 31.17 -9.88 -34.62
CA PRO A 23 31.84 -10.31 -33.41
C PRO A 23 30.78 -10.82 -32.44
N PHE A 24 30.88 -12.12 -32.11
CA PHE A 24 30.13 -12.74 -31.02
C PHE A 24 30.50 -12.04 -29.70
N LEU A 25 29.62 -11.18 -29.19
CA LEU A 25 29.66 -10.76 -27.80
C LEU A 25 29.18 -11.93 -26.95
N THR A 26 30.12 -12.59 -26.29
CA THR A 26 29.87 -13.59 -25.25
C THR A 26 28.99 -12.98 -24.17
N LEU A 27 27.76 -13.49 -24.04
CA LEU A 27 26.90 -13.30 -22.88
C LEU A 27 27.67 -13.76 -21.65
N ALA A 28 28.19 -12.79 -20.89
CA ALA A 28 28.64 -13.02 -19.54
C ALA A 28 27.40 -13.44 -18.73
N THR A 29 27.26 -14.74 -18.51
CA THR A 29 26.31 -15.30 -17.56
C THR A 29 26.72 -14.81 -16.18
N THR A 30 26.24 -13.64 -15.78
CA THR A 30 26.26 -13.20 -14.39
C THR A 30 25.40 -14.18 -13.63
N ARG A 31 26.05 -15.17 -13.01
CA ARG A 31 25.48 -15.92 -11.89
C ARG A 31 25.06 -14.87 -10.86
N HIS A 32 23.77 -14.58 -10.82
CA HIS A 32 23.19 -13.88 -9.71
C HIS A 32 23.22 -14.88 -8.57
N SER A 33 24.26 -14.75 -7.75
CA SER A 33 24.38 -15.43 -6.48
C SER A 33 23.12 -15.14 -5.68
N SER A 34 22.32 -16.18 -5.47
CA SER A 34 21.24 -16.22 -4.51
C SER A 34 21.78 -15.84 -3.14
N THR A 35 21.58 -14.59 -2.73
CA THR A 35 21.90 -14.12 -1.37
C THR A 35 20.63 -14.02 -0.55
N SER A 36 20.50 -15.01 0.34
CA SER A 36 19.69 -15.10 1.56
C SER A 36 18.21 -14.72 1.46
N SER A 37 17.35 -15.74 1.40
CA SER A 37 16.04 -15.67 2.05
C SER A 37 16.26 -15.30 3.52
N ALA A 38 16.10 -14.03 3.87
CA ALA A 38 16.15 -13.58 5.26
C ALA A 38 15.07 -14.36 6.02
N SER A 39 15.49 -15.33 6.83
CA SER A 39 14.57 -16.13 7.65
C SER A 39 13.83 -15.18 8.59
N SER A 40 12.50 -15.20 8.57
CA SER A 40 11.70 -14.33 9.44
C SER A 40 12.11 -14.52 10.90
N PRO A 41 12.23 -13.44 11.70
CA PRO A 41 12.60 -13.57 13.10
C PRO A 41 11.57 -14.44 13.82
N THR A 42 12.06 -15.35 14.66
CA THR A 42 11.21 -16.32 15.36
C THR A 42 11.45 -16.27 16.88
N HIS A 43 10.48 -16.81 17.62
CA HIS A 43 10.60 -17.10 19.05
C HIS A 43 10.12 -18.54 19.32
N PRO A 44 10.65 -19.23 20.34
CA PRO A 44 10.22 -20.59 20.65
C PRO A 44 8.81 -20.57 21.26
N CYS A 45 7.94 -21.49 20.81
CA CYS A 45 6.64 -21.69 21.45
C CYS A 45 6.84 -22.22 22.88
N PRO A 46 6.27 -21.58 23.92
CA PRO A 46 6.42 -22.02 25.31
C PRO A 46 5.76 -23.38 25.60
N SER A 47 4.87 -23.86 24.73
CA SER A 47 4.17 -25.14 24.92
C SER A 47 4.84 -26.32 24.21
N CYS A 48 5.45 -26.13 23.04
CA CYS A 48 6.00 -27.24 22.25
C CYS A 48 7.41 -26.99 21.70
N GLY A 49 8.02 -25.84 21.97
CA GLY A 49 9.36 -25.48 21.53
C GLY A 49 9.51 -25.18 20.03
N THR A 50 8.46 -25.35 19.22
CA THR A 50 8.52 -25.05 17.78
C THR A 50 8.84 -23.55 17.57
N PRO A 51 9.79 -23.19 16.69
CA PRO A 51 10.05 -21.79 16.37
C PRO A 51 8.86 -21.20 15.62
N VAL A 52 8.33 -20.08 16.11
CA VAL A 52 7.17 -19.39 15.55
C VAL A 52 7.58 -17.97 15.12
N PRO A 53 7.25 -17.53 13.88
CA PRO A 53 7.52 -16.16 13.45
C PRO A 53 6.89 -15.13 14.40
N LEU A 54 7.56 -14.00 14.63
CA LEU A 54 7.10 -12.98 15.59
C LEU A 54 5.68 -12.46 15.31
N ALA A 55 5.31 -12.34 14.04
CA ALA A 55 3.99 -11.88 13.62
C ALA A 55 2.93 -13.01 13.57
N SER A 56 3.26 -14.24 13.96
CA SER A 56 2.38 -15.40 13.81
C SER A 56 1.80 -15.87 15.15
N SER A 57 0.48 -15.96 15.20
CA SER A 57 -0.28 -16.53 16.31
C SER A 57 -1.59 -17.06 15.74
N PRO A 58 -2.05 -18.27 16.12
CA PRO A 58 -1.47 -19.19 17.10
C PRO A 58 -0.25 -19.97 16.57
N CYS A 59 0.40 -20.75 17.44
CA CYS A 59 1.48 -21.66 17.06
C CYS A 59 1.00 -22.68 16.01
N PRO A 60 1.70 -22.84 14.87
CA PRO A 60 1.27 -23.77 13.82
C PRO A 60 1.36 -25.26 14.22
N SER A 61 2.16 -25.58 15.24
CA SER A 61 2.39 -26.96 15.68
C SER A 61 1.38 -27.41 16.75
N CYS A 62 1.18 -26.61 17.81
CA CYS A 62 0.32 -27.01 18.95
C CYS A 62 -0.93 -26.15 19.12
N SER A 63 -1.17 -25.17 18.24
CA SER A 63 -2.27 -24.20 18.33
C SER A 63 -2.32 -23.37 19.61
N THR A 64 -1.24 -23.33 20.40
CA THR A 64 -1.10 -22.41 21.52
C THR A 64 -1.11 -20.98 20.99
N ILE A 65 -2.03 -20.16 21.48
CA ILE A 65 -2.04 -18.74 21.13
C ILE A 65 -0.87 -18.03 21.81
N LEU A 66 -0.17 -17.21 21.03
CA LEU A 66 1.06 -16.53 21.43
C LEU A 66 0.84 -15.01 21.40
N PRO A 67 1.48 -14.26 22.31
CA PRO A 67 1.49 -12.81 22.21
C PRO A 67 2.23 -12.38 20.95
N ILE A 68 1.68 -11.39 20.25
CA ILE A 68 2.33 -10.74 19.12
C ILE A 68 2.96 -9.42 19.63
N PRO A 69 4.23 -9.10 19.35
CA PRO A 69 4.86 -7.85 19.80
C PRO A 69 4.04 -6.62 19.39
N SER A 70 3.92 -5.62 20.26
CA SER A 70 3.11 -4.42 20.00
C SER A 70 3.69 -3.50 18.92
N GLY A 71 5.03 -3.44 18.80
CA GLY A 71 5.73 -2.58 17.84
C GLY A 71 5.74 -3.07 16.38
N LEU A 72 5.04 -4.17 16.06
CA LEU A 72 4.95 -4.64 14.68
C LEU A 72 4.16 -3.67 13.80
N SER A 73 4.62 -3.53 12.57
CA SER A 73 3.93 -2.81 11.51
C SER A 73 2.55 -3.43 11.19
N HIS A 74 1.64 -2.64 10.62
CA HIS A 74 0.38 -3.16 10.11
C HIS A 74 0.58 -4.19 9.00
N HIS A 75 1.62 -4.03 8.18
CA HIS A 75 1.99 -4.96 7.11
C HIS A 75 2.38 -6.33 7.68
N SER A 76 3.21 -6.37 8.71
CA SER A 76 3.60 -7.59 9.41
C SER A 76 2.40 -8.27 10.09
N ILE A 77 1.50 -7.49 10.71
CA ILE A 77 0.26 -8.03 11.31
C ILE A 77 -0.62 -8.72 10.26
N LEU A 78 -0.61 -8.28 9.01
CA LEU A 78 -1.36 -8.93 7.92
C LEU A 78 -0.51 -9.89 7.07
N SER A 79 0.68 -10.26 7.55
CA SER A 79 1.60 -11.19 6.87
C SER A 79 2.04 -10.71 5.48
N LEU A 80 2.08 -9.39 5.25
CA LEU A 80 2.53 -8.78 3.98
C LEU A 80 4.05 -8.63 3.92
N SER A 81 4.71 -8.59 5.08
CA SER A 81 6.13 -8.34 5.23
C SER A 81 6.73 -9.17 6.35
N THR A 82 8.06 -9.17 6.42
CA THR A 82 8.82 -9.77 7.52
C THR A 82 9.34 -8.64 8.42
N PRO A 83 9.02 -8.64 9.72
CA PRO A 83 9.46 -7.56 10.60
C PRO A 83 10.97 -7.58 10.80
N ILE A 84 11.55 -6.39 10.95
CA ILE A 84 12.99 -6.21 11.19
C ILE A 84 13.16 -5.69 12.63
N PRO A 85 13.58 -6.49 13.61
CA PRO A 85 13.80 -6.03 14.97
C PRO A 85 14.89 -4.96 15.05
N ARG A 86 14.70 -3.92 15.86
CA ARG A 86 15.74 -2.94 16.23
C ARG A 86 16.30 -3.25 17.61
N GLY A 87 17.62 -3.21 17.72
CA GLY A 87 18.33 -3.34 19.00
C GLY A 87 18.16 -4.69 19.70
N THR A 88 18.51 -4.73 20.98
CA THR A 88 18.40 -5.90 21.87
C THR A 88 17.31 -5.71 22.94
N GLU A 89 16.59 -4.59 22.90
CA GLU A 89 15.57 -4.28 23.89
C GLU A 89 14.38 -5.25 23.75
N THR A 90 13.99 -5.82 24.89
CA THR A 90 12.90 -6.79 24.96
C THR A 90 11.83 -6.31 25.92
N SER A 91 10.59 -6.56 25.54
CA SER A 91 9.42 -6.39 26.41
C SER A 91 9.47 -7.34 27.62
N LYS A 92 8.57 -7.14 28.59
CA LYS A 92 8.41 -8.03 29.75
C LYS A 92 8.18 -9.51 29.38
N SER A 93 7.74 -9.79 28.16
CA SER A 93 7.56 -11.16 27.63
C SER A 93 8.78 -11.72 26.90
N GLY A 94 9.94 -11.05 26.93
CA GLY A 94 11.16 -11.48 26.25
C GLY A 94 11.14 -11.33 24.73
N LEU A 95 10.14 -10.64 24.18
CA LEU A 95 10.00 -10.38 22.74
C LEU A 95 10.53 -8.98 22.40
N PRO A 96 11.10 -8.76 21.19
CA PRO A 96 11.56 -7.45 20.76
C PRO A 96 10.44 -6.40 20.87
N SER A 97 10.76 -5.22 21.41
CA SER A 97 9.81 -4.12 21.55
C SER A 97 9.87 -3.13 20.37
N GLU A 98 11.01 -3.01 19.72
CA GLU A 98 11.25 -2.04 18.64
C GLU A 98 11.52 -2.73 17.30
N PHE A 99 11.05 -2.11 16.23
CA PHE A 99 11.17 -2.62 14.86
C PHE A 99 11.55 -1.50 13.89
N ASP A 100 12.35 -1.84 12.88
CA ASP A 100 12.72 -0.96 11.79
C ASP A 100 11.64 -0.96 10.72
N VAL A 101 10.51 -0.33 11.03
CA VAL A 101 9.39 -0.24 10.10
C VAL A 101 9.79 0.47 8.79
N PRO A 102 10.56 1.58 8.79
CA PRO A 102 11.05 2.18 7.54
C PRO A 102 11.86 1.21 6.66
N ALA A 103 12.79 0.46 7.25
CA ALA A 103 13.57 -0.53 6.50
C ALA A 103 12.74 -1.75 6.08
N GLU A 104 11.73 -2.13 6.86
CA GLU A 104 10.78 -3.18 6.49
C GLU A 104 9.97 -2.76 5.25
N LEU A 105 9.41 -1.55 5.27
CA LEU A 105 8.56 -1.03 4.21
C LEU A 105 9.34 -0.80 2.91
N SER A 106 10.62 -0.41 2.97
CA SER A 106 11.44 -0.24 1.76
C SER A 106 11.68 -1.53 0.97
N THR A 107 11.39 -2.70 1.56
CA THR A 107 11.44 -3.99 0.85
C THR A 107 10.16 -4.30 0.06
N LEU A 108 9.10 -3.51 0.24
CA LEU A 108 7.80 -3.71 -0.39
C LEU A 108 7.60 -2.76 -1.58
N PRO A 109 6.77 -3.14 -2.57
CA PRO A 109 6.39 -2.25 -3.67
C PRO A 109 5.81 -0.92 -3.17
N ALA A 110 6.29 0.19 -3.75
CA ALA A 110 5.90 1.55 -3.36
C ALA A 110 5.96 1.77 -1.84
N HIS A 111 7.01 1.28 -1.17
CA HIS A 111 7.18 1.37 0.28
C HIS A 111 5.99 0.80 1.08
N GLY A 112 5.34 -0.23 0.54
CA GLY A 112 4.16 -0.86 1.14
C GLY A 112 2.85 -0.13 0.87
N TYR A 113 2.84 0.90 0.02
CA TYR A 113 1.61 1.55 -0.42
C TYR A 113 0.87 0.74 -1.48
N ASP A 114 1.59 0.06 -2.38
CA ASP A 114 0.97 -0.71 -3.46
C ASP A 114 0.52 -2.08 -2.95
N LEU A 115 -0.76 -2.18 -2.60
CA LEU A 115 -1.38 -3.40 -2.09
C LEU A 115 -2.63 -3.74 -2.90
N ASP A 116 -2.75 -5.01 -3.28
CA ASP A 116 -3.96 -5.56 -3.89
C ASP A 116 -5.08 -5.69 -2.83
N ALA A 117 -6.24 -5.10 -3.10
CA ALA A 117 -7.35 -5.06 -2.15
C ALA A 117 -7.92 -6.46 -1.87
N ARG A 118 -7.90 -7.36 -2.86
CA ARG A 118 -8.41 -8.73 -2.71
C ARG A 118 -7.48 -9.56 -1.85
N ASP A 119 -6.17 -9.52 -2.09
CA ASP A 119 -5.15 -10.19 -1.28
C ASP A 119 -5.18 -9.68 0.16
N LEU A 120 -5.25 -8.36 0.35
CA LEU A 120 -5.35 -7.75 1.67
C LEU A 120 -6.57 -8.27 2.46
N ARG A 121 -7.74 -8.34 1.81
CA ARG A 121 -8.96 -8.89 2.42
C ARG A 121 -8.83 -10.37 2.72
N GLN A 122 -8.25 -11.16 1.81
CA GLN A 122 -8.04 -12.60 2.02
C GLN A 122 -7.12 -12.87 3.22
N ARG A 123 -6.03 -12.10 3.36
CA ARG A 123 -5.12 -12.17 4.51
C ARG A 123 -5.82 -11.82 5.81
N MET A 124 -6.57 -10.72 5.84
CA MET A 124 -7.35 -10.33 7.01
C MET A 124 -8.34 -11.43 7.43
N LEU A 125 -9.09 -12.01 6.48
CA LEU A 125 -10.02 -13.10 6.77
C LEU A 125 -9.31 -14.39 7.23
N GLY A 126 -8.13 -14.68 6.69
CA GLY A 126 -7.27 -15.77 7.18
C GLY A 126 -6.89 -15.57 8.64
N ARG A 127 -6.31 -14.42 8.95
CA ARG A 127 -5.92 -14.03 10.31
C ARG A 127 -7.10 -14.03 11.29
N GLN A 128 -8.26 -13.54 10.87
CA GLN A 128 -9.45 -13.55 11.73
C GLN A 128 -9.94 -14.97 12.04
N ARG A 129 -9.92 -15.87 11.05
CA ARG A 129 -10.25 -17.29 11.29
C ARG A 129 -9.25 -17.97 12.21
N GLU A 130 -7.99 -17.56 12.20
CA GLU A 130 -6.96 -18.08 13.11
C GLU A 130 -7.20 -17.62 14.55
N LEU A 131 -7.52 -16.34 14.74
CA LEU A 131 -7.56 -15.63 16.01
C LEU A 131 -8.95 -15.42 16.61
N HIS A 132 -10.02 -15.94 15.99
CA HIS A 132 -11.38 -15.73 16.48
C HIS A 132 -11.54 -16.18 17.95
N PRO A 133 -12.08 -15.33 18.85
CA PRO A 133 -12.19 -15.63 20.27
C PRO A 133 -12.91 -16.96 20.58
N ASP A 134 -13.95 -17.29 19.81
CA ASP A 134 -14.75 -18.51 20.02
C ASP A 134 -13.92 -19.79 19.92
N LYS A 135 -12.85 -19.80 19.12
CA LYS A 135 -11.94 -20.96 19.01
C LYS A 135 -11.19 -21.24 20.32
N PHE A 136 -11.13 -20.26 21.19
CA PHE A 136 -10.43 -20.30 22.46
C PHE A 136 -11.37 -20.26 23.67
N ALA A 137 -12.70 -20.28 23.45
CA ALA A 137 -13.70 -20.13 24.50
C ALA A 137 -13.54 -21.12 25.67
N SER A 138 -13.10 -22.36 25.38
CA SER A 138 -12.86 -23.40 26.38
C SER A 138 -11.46 -23.36 27.02
N ARG A 139 -10.60 -22.42 26.64
CA ARG A 139 -9.18 -22.34 27.08
C ARG A 139 -8.94 -21.32 28.20
N GLY A 140 -9.99 -20.81 28.80
CA GLY A 140 -9.97 -19.88 29.93
C GLY A 140 -9.89 -18.40 29.53
N ASP A 141 -10.34 -17.53 30.43
CA ASP A 141 -10.60 -16.11 30.14
C ASP A 141 -9.37 -15.35 29.62
N ARG A 142 -8.18 -15.63 30.18
CA ARG A 142 -6.94 -14.98 29.74
C ARG A 142 -6.61 -15.27 28.28
N VAL A 143 -6.87 -16.49 27.82
CA VAL A 143 -6.61 -16.93 26.45
C VAL A 143 -7.62 -16.31 25.49
N VAL A 144 -8.90 -16.31 25.88
CA VAL A 144 -9.98 -15.65 25.13
C VAL A 144 -9.73 -14.16 24.99
N GLN A 145 -9.30 -13.50 26.06
CA GLN A 145 -8.99 -12.07 26.05
C GLN A 145 -7.83 -11.75 25.11
N MET A 146 -6.75 -12.54 25.14
CA MET A 146 -5.64 -12.38 24.20
C MET A 146 -6.09 -12.58 22.74
N ALA A 147 -6.96 -13.55 22.47
CA ALA A 147 -7.53 -13.75 21.13
C ALA A 147 -8.33 -12.53 20.65
N ARG A 148 -9.15 -11.94 21.53
CA ARG A 148 -9.90 -10.71 21.25
C ARG A 148 -8.97 -9.54 20.92
N GLU A 149 -7.92 -9.33 21.70
CA GLU A 149 -6.94 -8.26 21.48
C GLU A 149 -6.22 -8.42 20.13
N LEU A 150 -5.76 -9.64 19.82
CA LEU A 150 -5.07 -9.91 18.56
C LEU A 150 -6.02 -9.77 17.36
N SER A 151 -7.26 -10.25 17.46
CA SER A 151 -8.31 -10.02 16.46
C SER A 151 -8.57 -8.53 16.23
N GLY A 152 -8.63 -7.73 17.30
CA GLY A 152 -8.77 -6.27 17.23
C GLY A 152 -7.60 -5.61 16.49
N ARG A 153 -6.37 -6.08 16.72
CA ARG A 153 -5.17 -5.59 16.01
C ARG A 153 -5.19 -5.92 14.51
N VAL A 154 -5.68 -7.11 14.14
CA VAL A 154 -5.88 -7.49 12.73
C VAL A 154 -6.90 -6.57 12.06
N ASN A 155 -8.03 -6.29 12.72
CA ASN A 155 -9.02 -5.34 12.22
C ASN A 155 -8.43 -3.94 12.05
N LYS A 156 -7.65 -3.46 13.02
CA LYS A 156 -7.03 -2.14 12.93
C LYS A 156 -6.02 -2.07 11.77
N ALA A 157 -5.20 -3.10 11.59
CA ALA A 157 -4.27 -3.18 10.47
C ALA A 157 -5.01 -3.15 9.12
N TYR A 158 -6.13 -3.88 9.01
CA TYR A 158 -6.94 -3.89 7.79
C TYR A 158 -7.68 -2.56 7.55
N ASP A 159 -8.18 -1.90 8.60
CA ASP A 159 -8.80 -0.57 8.49
C ASP A 159 -7.80 0.47 7.97
N VAL A 160 -6.57 0.45 8.49
CA VAL A 160 -5.52 1.39 8.08
C VAL A 160 -5.02 1.07 6.68
N LEU A 161 -4.63 -0.18 6.40
CA LEU A 161 -4.10 -0.55 5.09
C LEU A 161 -5.20 -0.64 4.02
N GLY A 162 -6.47 -0.85 4.37
CA GLY A 162 -7.55 -0.99 3.40
C GLY A 162 -8.00 0.32 2.76
N ASN A 163 -7.80 1.45 3.45
CA ASN A 163 -8.17 2.78 2.97
C ASN A 163 -6.92 3.49 2.39
N PRO A 164 -6.91 3.91 1.11
CA PRO A 164 -5.74 4.53 0.48
C PRO A 164 -5.22 5.78 1.19
N LEU A 165 -6.10 6.62 1.77
CA LEU A 165 -5.69 7.81 2.53
C LEU A 165 -5.04 7.40 3.87
N LYS A 166 -5.72 6.57 4.67
CA LYS A 166 -5.17 6.09 5.95
C LYS A 166 -3.85 5.34 5.76
N ARG A 167 -3.72 4.60 4.66
CA ARG A 167 -2.50 3.89 4.27
C ARG A 167 -1.36 4.87 4.00
N ALA A 168 -1.61 5.92 3.21
CA ALA A 168 -0.62 6.96 2.94
C ALA A 168 -0.17 7.66 4.24
N GLU A 169 -1.12 8.13 5.04
CA GLU A 169 -0.86 8.80 6.33
C GLU A 169 -0.05 7.91 7.29
N TYR A 170 -0.39 6.62 7.36
CA TYR A 170 0.35 5.65 8.16
C TYR A 170 1.81 5.53 7.70
N ILE A 171 2.05 5.31 6.40
CA ILE A 171 3.41 5.18 5.86
C ILE A 171 4.19 6.48 6.09
N LEU A 172 3.60 7.64 5.82
CA LEU A 172 4.24 8.93 6.08
C LEU A 172 4.58 9.13 7.56
N SER A 173 3.69 8.72 8.48
CA SER A 173 3.95 8.79 9.92
C SER A 173 5.13 7.92 10.36
N VAL A 174 5.34 6.75 9.73
CA VAL A 174 6.50 5.89 9.97
C VAL A 174 7.81 6.59 9.58
N HIS A 175 7.76 7.47 8.58
CA HIS A 175 8.88 8.29 8.13
C HIS A 175 8.98 9.66 8.86
N GLY A 176 8.18 9.88 9.91
CA GLY A 176 8.20 11.12 10.69
C GLY A 176 7.44 12.29 10.06
N LEU A 177 6.71 12.05 8.96
CA LEU A 177 5.96 13.06 8.20
C LEU A 177 4.45 12.98 8.50
N ARG A 178 4.11 12.94 9.79
CA ARG A 178 2.70 12.87 10.21
C ARG A 178 1.94 14.10 9.70
N SER A 179 0.75 13.88 9.13
CA SER A 179 -0.14 14.97 8.81
C SER A 179 -0.86 15.45 10.07
N GLU A 180 -0.85 16.75 10.29
CA GLU A 180 -1.57 17.43 11.37
C GLU A 180 -2.98 17.80 10.90
N GLU A 181 -3.93 17.92 11.83
CA GLU A 181 -5.30 18.29 11.48
C GLU A 181 -5.40 19.69 10.85
N THR A 182 -4.42 20.55 11.14
CA THR A 182 -4.27 21.91 10.58
C THR A 182 -3.63 21.94 9.19
N ASP A 183 -3.13 20.82 8.68
CA ASP A 183 -2.57 20.77 7.33
C ASP A 183 -3.65 21.11 6.32
N SER A 184 -3.46 22.25 5.66
CA SER A 184 -4.40 22.81 4.70
C SER A 184 -3.80 22.69 3.30
N LEU A 185 -4.66 22.53 2.31
CA LEU A 185 -4.24 22.60 0.91
C LEU A 185 -3.71 24.02 0.63
N THR A 186 -2.48 24.12 0.11
CA THR A 186 -1.84 25.41 -0.19
C THR A 186 -1.77 25.70 -1.68
N ASP A 187 -2.10 24.74 -2.54
CA ASP A 187 -2.16 24.92 -3.99
C ASP A 187 -3.42 25.71 -4.37
N PRO A 188 -3.29 26.97 -4.84
CA PRO A 188 -4.44 27.80 -5.19
C PRO A 188 -5.27 27.25 -6.35
N THR A 189 -4.63 26.54 -7.29
CA THR A 189 -5.31 26.00 -8.48
C THR A 189 -6.26 24.88 -8.08
N LEU A 190 -5.75 23.96 -7.27
CA LEU A 190 -6.51 22.83 -6.76
C LEU A 190 -7.58 23.27 -5.74
N LEU A 191 -7.29 24.28 -4.92
CA LEU A 191 -8.29 24.88 -4.03
C LEU A 191 -9.49 25.42 -4.83
N ALA A 192 -9.23 26.14 -5.91
CA ALA A 192 -10.29 26.65 -6.79
C ALA A 192 -11.13 25.51 -7.38
N GLU A 193 -10.48 24.45 -7.85
CA GLU A 193 -11.16 23.26 -8.41
C GLU A 193 -12.07 22.56 -7.38
N ILE A 194 -11.60 22.40 -6.14
CA ILE A 194 -12.40 21.79 -5.06
C ILE A 194 -13.58 22.69 -4.65
N LEU A 195 -13.38 24.01 -4.62
CA LEU A 195 -14.44 24.96 -4.30
C LEU A 195 -15.51 24.97 -5.38
N GLU A 196 -15.12 25.01 -6.66
CA GLU A 196 -16.02 24.94 -7.80
C GLU A 196 -16.86 23.65 -7.76
N ALA A 197 -16.23 22.49 -7.56
CA ALA A 197 -16.94 21.23 -7.44
C ALA A 197 -17.90 21.16 -6.22
N ARG A 198 -17.62 21.90 -5.15
CA ARG A 198 -18.53 22.04 -4.00
C ARG A 198 -19.70 22.95 -4.31
N GLU A 199 -19.47 24.06 -5.01
CA GLU A 199 -20.54 24.97 -5.45
C GLU A 199 -21.50 24.24 -6.39
N GLU A 200 -20.98 23.50 -7.38
CA GLU A 200 -21.79 22.65 -8.27
C GLU A 200 -22.67 21.66 -7.49
N LEU A 201 -22.12 21.04 -6.43
CA LEU A 201 -22.88 20.13 -5.57
C LEU A 201 -23.98 20.84 -4.76
N GLU A 202 -23.73 22.05 -4.29
CA GLU A 202 -24.71 22.85 -3.55
C GLU A 202 -25.84 23.39 -4.42
N GLU A 203 -25.54 23.65 -5.70
CA GLU A 203 -26.47 24.13 -6.72
C GLU A 203 -27.23 23.02 -7.44
N ALA A 204 -26.77 21.77 -7.34
CA ALA A 204 -27.45 20.61 -7.89
C ALA A 204 -28.93 20.59 -7.47
N ALA A 205 -29.81 20.30 -8.43
CA ALA A 205 -31.25 20.24 -8.30
C ALA A 205 -31.80 18.82 -8.42
N SER A 206 -30.96 17.86 -8.81
CA SER A 206 -31.36 16.47 -9.03
C SER A 206 -30.28 15.47 -8.63
N HIS A 207 -30.69 14.22 -8.41
CA HIS A 207 -29.75 13.13 -8.17
C HIS A 207 -28.85 12.85 -9.38
N ASP A 208 -29.33 13.08 -10.62
CA ASP A 208 -28.56 12.86 -11.84
C ASP A 208 -27.35 13.81 -11.89
N GLU A 209 -27.53 15.09 -11.55
CA GLU A 209 -26.44 16.08 -11.48
C GLU A 209 -25.42 15.71 -10.39
N VAL A 210 -25.89 15.25 -9.22
CA VAL A 210 -25.00 14.78 -8.14
C VAL A 210 -24.21 13.54 -8.58
N ASP A 211 -24.82 12.61 -9.30
CA ASP A 211 -24.13 11.43 -9.79
C ASP A 211 -23.06 11.77 -10.85
N ASP A 212 -23.28 12.78 -11.69
CA ASP A 212 -22.27 13.32 -12.61
C ASP A 212 -21.08 13.93 -11.85
N ILE A 213 -21.34 14.74 -10.81
CA ILE A 213 -20.30 15.31 -9.94
C ILE A 213 -19.51 14.20 -9.24
N ARG A 214 -20.20 13.18 -8.71
CA ARG A 214 -19.57 12.04 -8.04
C ARG A 214 -18.70 11.24 -9.01
N LYS A 215 -19.11 11.09 -10.26
CA LYS A 215 -18.31 10.43 -11.29
C LYS A 215 -17.03 11.22 -11.59
N ALA A 216 -17.13 12.54 -11.78
CA ALA A 216 -15.96 13.39 -11.99
C ALA A 216 -15.01 13.37 -10.78
N ASN A 217 -15.56 13.47 -9.55
CA ASN A 217 -14.78 13.38 -8.33
C ASN A 217 -14.11 12.00 -8.16
N HIS A 218 -14.78 10.92 -8.56
CA HIS A 218 -14.19 9.57 -8.52
C HIS A 218 -12.94 9.48 -9.41
N GLU A 219 -12.98 10.06 -10.61
CA GLU A 219 -11.80 10.13 -11.49
C GLU A 219 -10.64 10.88 -10.81
N LYS A 220 -10.92 12.02 -10.16
CA LYS A 220 -9.92 12.78 -9.38
C LYS A 220 -9.34 11.99 -8.21
N VAL A 221 -10.17 11.22 -7.51
CA VAL A 221 -9.73 10.34 -6.42
C VAL A 221 -8.77 9.28 -6.94
N GLU A 222 -9.12 8.57 -8.03
CA GLU A 222 -8.27 7.52 -8.61
C GLU A 222 -6.95 8.08 -9.17
N GLU A 223 -7.00 9.24 -9.84
CA GLU A 223 -5.80 9.96 -10.30
C GLU A 223 -4.88 10.32 -9.14
N THR A 224 -5.44 10.85 -8.04
CA THR A 224 -4.66 11.22 -6.85
C THR A 224 -4.04 9.99 -6.19
N ILE A 225 -4.78 8.88 -6.07
CA ILE A 225 -4.26 7.61 -5.54
C ILE A 225 -3.11 7.09 -6.41
N ALA A 226 -3.25 7.15 -7.73
CA ALA A 226 -2.19 6.76 -8.66
C ALA A 226 -0.94 7.65 -8.52
N ALA A 227 -1.12 8.95 -8.34
CA ALA A 227 -0.03 9.89 -8.10
C ALA A 227 0.68 9.62 -6.76
N ILE A 228 -0.06 9.33 -5.68
CA ILE A 228 0.52 8.93 -4.38
C ILE A 228 1.36 7.67 -4.56
N LYS A 229 0.84 6.65 -5.24
CA LYS A 229 1.58 5.42 -5.55
C LYS A 229 2.85 5.71 -6.33
N ALA A 230 2.80 6.60 -7.33
CA ALA A 230 3.97 6.99 -8.12
C ALA A 230 5.03 7.70 -7.25
N ALA A 231 4.61 8.61 -6.36
CA ALA A 231 5.49 9.31 -5.43
C ALA A 231 6.21 8.33 -4.47
N PHE A 232 5.50 7.33 -3.94
CA PHE A 232 6.13 6.28 -3.15
C PHE A 232 6.99 5.31 -3.97
N SER A 233 6.82 5.26 -5.29
CA SER A 233 7.58 4.37 -6.19
C SER A 233 8.81 5.04 -6.81
N SER A 234 9.01 6.35 -6.62
CA SER A 234 10.15 7.05 -7.19
C SER A 234 11.47 6.66 -6.50
N GLU A 235 12.59 6.92 -7.16
CA GLU A 235 13.93 6.66 -6.63
C GLU A 235 14.75 7.97 -6.60
N PRO A 236 14.96 8.59 -5.42
CA PRO A 236 14.41 8.24 -4.11
C PRO A 236 12.89 8.49 -4.00
N PRO A 237 12.19 7.88 -3.03
CA PRO A 237 10.76 8.10 -2.81
C PRO A 237 10.47 9.54 -2.42
N ASP A 238 9.46 10.13 -3.05
CA ASP A 238 9.02 11.50 -2.77
C ASP A 238 7.94 11.51 -1.66
N PHE A 239 8.39 11.42 -0.40
CA PHE A 239 7.47 11.41 0.74
C PHE A 239 6.77 12.76 0.96
N GLU A 240 7.41 13.89 0.65
CA GLU A 240 6.79 15.22 0.79
C GLU A 240 5.73 15.46 -0.29
N GLY A 241 6.01 15.03 -1.53
CA GLY A 241 5.01 14.98 -2.59
C GLY A 241 3.83 14.09 -2.24
N ALA A 242 4.10 12.87 -1.75
CA ALA A 242 3.06 11.95 -1.27
C ALA A 242 2.22 12.55 -0.13
N ARG A 243 2.84 13.32 0.80
CA ARG A 243 2.13 14.05 1.86
C ARG A 243 1.19 15.11 1.29
N THR A 244 1.65 15.90 0.33
CA THR A 244 0.82 16.93 -0.32
C THR A 244 -0.36 16.29 -1.06
N LEU A 245 -0.12 15.19 -1.78
CA LEU A 245 -1.16 14.43 -2.48
C LEU A 245 -2.14 13.75 -1.51
N ALA A 246 -1.69 13.31 -0.32
CA ALA A 246 -2.58 12.77 0.70
C ALA A 246 -3.55 13.83 1.25
N ILE A 247 -3.07 15.08 1.43
CA ILE A 247 -3.93 16.21 1.79
C ILE A 247 -4.96 16.46 0.68
N GLN A 248 -4.53 16.50 -0.59
CA GLN A 248 -5.45 16.60 -1.74
C GLN A 248 -6.53 15.51 -1.72
N LEU A 249 -6.12 14.24 -1.55
CA LEU A 249 -7.04 13.11 -1.49
C LEU A 249 -8.09 13.27 -0.37
N LYS A 250 -7.69 13.81 0.79
CA LYS A 250 -8.62 14.11 1.89
C LYS A 250 -9.74 15.06 1.46
N TYR A 251 -9.45 16.09 0.66
CA TYR A 251 -10.48 17.01 0.17
C TYR A 251 -11.45 16.36 -0.82
N TRP A 252 -10.94 15.58 -1.78
CA TRP A 252 -11.78 14.86 -2.74
C TRP A 252 -12.69 13.83 -2.06
N LEU A 253 -12.16 13.11 -1.06
CA LEU A 253 -12.98 12.21 -0.23
C LEU A 253 -14.02 12.96 0.61
N GLY A 254 -13.70 14.18 1.04
CA GLY A 254 -14.65 15.08 1.72
C GLY A 254 -15.79 15.54 0.81
N LEU A 255 -15.52 15.77 -0.48
CA LEU A 255 -16.56 16.05 -1.48
C LEU A 255 -17.45 14.82 -1.71
N GLU A 256 -16.86 13.62 -1.84
CA GLU A 256 -17.63 12.37 -1.99
C GLU A 256 -18.56 12.12 -0.78
N ALA A 257 -18.09 12.43 0.43
CA ALA A 257 -18.90 12.31 1.64
C ALA A 257 -20.09 13.28 1.62
N ALA A 258 -19.84 14.55 1.28
CA ALA A 258 -20.89 15.56 1.15
C ALA A 258 -21.93 15.17 0.07
N ALA A 259 -21.47 14.65 -1.07
CA ALA A 259 -22.35 14.23 -2.16
C ALA A 259 -23.23 13.03 -1.78
N LYS A 260 -22.74 12.12 -0.94
CA LYS A 260 -23.54 10.99 -0.41
C LYS A 260 -24.62 11.42 0.56
N GLU A 261 -24.39 12.49 1.30
CA GLU A 261 -25.32 13.07 2.28
C GLU A 261 -26.27 14.10 1.65
N TRP A 262 -26.04 14.45 0.38
CA TRP A 262 -26.84 15.42 -0.35
C TRP A 262 -28.30 14.96 -0.46
N THR A 263 -29.21 15.92 -0.30
CA THR A 263 -30.66 15.72 -0.47
C THR A 263 -31.25 16.86 -1.29
N PRO A 264 -32.23 16.58 -2.16
CA PRO A 264 -32.86 17.62 -2.97
C PRO A 264 -33.60 18.62 -2.07
N LYS A 265 -33.50 19.90 -2.43
CA LYS A 265 -34.16 21.03 -1.73
C LYS A 265 -35.66 21.09 -2.00
#